data_AF-A0A7S0DYK7-F1
#
_entry.id   AF-A0A7S0DYK7-F1
#
_cell.length_a   1.000
_cell.length_b   1.000
_cell.length_c   1.000
_cell.angle_alpha   90.00
_cell.angle_beta   90.00
_cell.angle_gamma   90.00
#
_symmetry.space_group_name_H-M   'P 1'
#
loop_
_entity.id
_entity.type
_entity.pdbx_description
1 polymer ?
#
loop_
_entity_poly.entity_id
_entity_poly.type
_entity_poly.pdbx_seq_one_letter_code
_entity_poly.pdbx_strand_id
1 'polypeptide(L)'
;HLRSTIIGDTLCRLEEFLGHDVLRLNHVGDWGTQFGMLITYLREKGFTAEKGLGDLQIGDLVNFYKQAKARFDEDEAFQTASRKEVVALQAGDATSLSGWKI
;
A
#
# COMPACT_ATOMS: atom_id res chain seq x y z
N HIS A 1 -3.11 14.77 -2.85
CA HIS A 1 -1.91 14.44 -3.66
C HIS A 1 -1.63 15.49 -4.73
N LEU A 2 -2.57 15.85 -5.62
CA LEU A 2 -2.30 16.78 -6.74
C LEU A 2 -1.69 18.14 -6.33
N ARG A 3 -2.28 18.84 -5.35
CA ARG A 3 -1.79 20.15 -4.90
C ARG A 3 -0.35 20.10 -4.37
N SER A 4 -0.06 19.16 -3.47
CA SER A 4 1.28 18.99 -2.90
C SER A 4 2.31 18.59 -3.96
N THR A 5 1.92 17.80 -4.95
CA THR A 5 2.78 17.44 -6.08
C THR A 5 3.17 18.66 -6.91
N ILE A 6 2.19 19.48 -7.31
CA ILE A 6 2.46 20.67 -8.15
C ILE A 6 3.30 21.70 -7.38
N ILE A 7 2.88 22.02 -6.14
CA ILE A 7 3.60 23.00 -5.30
C ILE A 7 5.02 22.51 -5.00
N GLY A 8 5.16 21.24 -4.59
CA GLY A 8 6.47 20.65 -4.30
C GLY A 8 7.39 20.65 -5.51
N ASP A 9 6.90 20.24 -6.69
CA ASP A 9 7.70 20.29 -7.94
C ASP A 9 8.11 21.71 -8.30
N THR A 10 7.22 22.69 -8.11
CA THR A 10 7.51 24.11 -8.39
C THR A 10 8.62 24.62 -7.48
N LEU A 11 8.57 24.29 -6.19
CA LEU A 11 9.61 24.66 -5.22
C LEU A 11 10.94 23.97 -5.55
N CYS A 12 10.93 22.68 -5.85
CA CYS A 12 12.16 21.96 -6.20
C CYS A 12 12.86 22.58 -7.42
N ARG A 13 12.09 22.92 -8.47
CA ARG A 13 12.63 23.57 -9.67
C ARG A 13 13.20 24.96 -9.38
N LEU A 14 12.57 25.73 -8.49
CA LEU A 14 13.06 27.05 -8.09
C LEU A 14 14.41 26.93 -7.36
N GLU A 15 14.50 26.03 -6.38
CA GLU A 15 15.71 25.81 -5.61
C GLU A 15 16.87 25.27 -6.47
N GLU A 16 16.57 24.34 -7.39
CA GLU A 16 17.53 23.87 -8.40
C GLU A 16 18.01 25.01 -9.31
N PHE A 17 17.10 25.90 -9.73
CA PHE A 17 17.45 27.08 -10.54
C PHE A 17 18.37 28.05 -9.78
N LEU A 18 18.22 28.17 -8.46
CA LEU A 18 19.09 28.96 -7.59
C LEU A 18 20.45 28.30 -7.31
N GLY A 19 20.67 27.07 -7.79
CA GLY A 19 21.93 26.34 -7.67
C GLY A 19 22.01 25.44 -6.43
N HIS A 20 20.90 25.17 -5.75
CA HIS A 20 20.86 24.20 -4.66
C HIS A 20 20.81 22.76 -5.17
N ASP A 21 21.42 21.85 -4.42
CA ASP A 21 21.24 20.40 -4.61
C ASP A 21 19.95 19.96 -3.91
N VAL A 22 18.98 19.48 -4.70
CA VAL A 22 17.62 19.19 -4.22
C VAL A 22 17.32 17.71 -4.31
N LEU A 23 17.12 17.08 -3.14
CA LEU A 23 16.59 15.72 -3.05
C LEU A 23 15.07 15.73 -2.99
N ARG A 24 14.44 15.19 -4.04
CA ARG A 24 12.97 15.10 -4.18
C ARG A 24 12.47 13.81 -3.55
N LEU A 25 11.72 13.92 -2.44
CA LEU A 25 11.18 12.76 -1.71
C LEU A 25 9.65 12.68 -1.80
N ASN A 26 9.14 11.53 -2.21
CA ASN A 26 7.72 11.21 -2.09
C ASN A 26 7.50 10.37 -0.83
N HIS A 27 6.95 10.98 0.22
CA HIS A 27 6.64 10.29 1.47
C HIS A 27 5.30 9.55 1.34
N VAL A 28 5.34 8.39 0.68
CA VAL A 28 4.17 7.56 0.43
C VAL A 28 3.70 6.91 1.73
N GLY A 29 2.38 6.81 1.90
CA GLY A 29 1.76 6.10 3.03
C GLY A 29 1.66 4.59 2.78
N ASP A 30 2.79 3.94 2.57
CA ASP A 30 2.90 2.51 2.23
C ASP A 30 3.06 1.59 3.46
N TRP A 31 3.01 2.14 4.67
CA TRP A 31 3.22 1.39 5.90
C TRP A 31 2.14 1.68 6.95
N GLY A 32 1.02 0.95 6.92
CA GLY A 32 -0.13 1.19 7.79
C GLY A 32 -1.07 0.01 7.96
N THR A 33 -2.07 0.14 8.84
CA THR A 33 -3.01 -0.93 9.20
C THR A 33 -3.87 -1.40 8.03
N GLN A 34 -4.08 -0.54 7.03
CA GLN A 34 -4.76 -0.89 5.78
C GLN A 34 -4.09 -2.05 5.04
N PHE A 35 -2.77 -2.22 5.17
CA PHE A 35 -2.04 -3.30 4.50
C PHE A 35 -2.32 -4.67 5.10
N GLY A 36 -2.58 -4.77 6.41
CA GLY A 36 -2.97 -6.04 7.02
C GLY A 36 -4.27 -6.59 6.41
N MET A 37 -5.25 -5.70 6.20
CA MET A 37 -6.50 -6.02 5.52
C MET A 37 -6.30 -6.44 4.07
N LEU A 38 -5.50 -5.68 3.31
CA LEU A 38 -5.24 -5.97 1.91
C LEU A 38 -4.51 -7.30 1.72
N ILE A 39 -3.47 -7.57 2.51
CA ILE A 39 -2.70 -8.82 2.43
C ILE A 39 -3.57 -10.01 2.83
N THR A 40 -4.39 -9.87 3.88
CA THR A 40 -5.32 -10.93 4.29
C THR A 40 -6.31 -11.24 3.16
N TYR A 41 -6.89 -10.20 2.55
CA TYR A 41 -7.81 -10.36 1.42
C TYR A 41 -7.15 -11.00 0.20
N LEU A 42 -5.90 -10.61 -0.08
CA LEU A 42 -5.09 -11.14 -1.17
C LEU A 42 -4.87 -12.65 -1.03
N ARG A 43 -4.53 -13.10 0.20
CA ARG A 43 -4.35 -14.53 0.51
C ARG A 43 -5.62 -15.34 0.31
N GLU A 44 -6.77 -14.83 0.75
CA GLU A 44 -8.05 -15.52 0.61
C GLU A 44 -8.52 -15.65 -0.84
N LYS A 45 -8.16 -14.66 -1.69
CA LYS A 45 -8.38 -14.73 -3.13
C LYS A 45 -7.40 -15.67 -3.85
N GLY A 46 -6.48 -16.30 -3.11
CA GLY A 46 -5.55 -17.28 -3.63
C GLY A 46 -4.41 -16.67 -4.43
N PHE A 47 -4.19 -15.35 -4.31
CA PHE A 47 -2.98 -14.71 -4.81
C PHE A 47 -1.85 -15.03 -3.83
N THR A 48 -0.79 -15.62 -4.35
CA THR A 48 0.44 -15.89 -3.60
C THR A 48 1.58 -15.18 -4.30
N ALA A 49 2.70 -14.97 -3.61
CA ALA A 49 3.90 -14.39 -4.19
C ALA A 49 4.36 -15.13 -5.47
N GLU A 50 4.03 -16.42 -5.59
CA GLU A 50 4.34 -17.27 -6.73
C GLU A 50 3.37 -17.09 -7.91
N LYS A 51 2.11 -16.75 -7.64
CA LYS A 51 1.09 -16.50 -8.68
C LYS A 51 1.12 -15.07 -9.22
N GLY A 52 1.71 -14.13 -8.47
CA GLY A 52 1.85 -12.72 -8.86
C GLY A 52 0.51 -11.96 -8.97
N LEU A 53 0.59 -10.63 -9.05
CA LEU A 53 -0.54 -9.73 -9.34
C LEU A 53 -0.67 -9.43 -10.85
N GLY A 54 -0.17 -10.32 -11.72
CA GLY A 54 0.19 -10.02 -13.12
C GLY A 54 -0.85 -9.29 -13.99
N ASP A 55 -2.12 -9.32 -13.61
CA ASP A 55 -3.23 -8.67 -14.33
C ASP A 55 -4.01 -7.62 -13.51
N LEU A 56 -3.62 -7.29 -12.26
CA LEU A 56 -4.39 -6.37 -11.43
C LEU A 56 -4.12 -4.91 -11.86
N GLN A 57 -5.08 -4.28 -12.56
CA GLN A 57 -4.94 -2.88 -12.97
C GLN A 57 -5.15 -1.91 -11.79
N ILE A 58 -4.69 -0.66 -11.93
CA ILE A 58 -4.89 0.38 -10.90
C ILE A 58 -6.38 0.61 -10.58
N GLY A 59 -7.26 0.50 -11.60
CA GLY A 59 -8.71 0.54 -11.40
C GLY A 59 -9.22 -0.63 -10.53
N ASP A 60 -8.59 -1.80 -10.68
CA ASP A 60 -8.90 -2.99 -9.90
C ASP A 60 -8.38 -2.89 -8.47
N LEU A 61 -7.26 -2.19 -8.22
CA LEU A 61 -6.74 -1.92 -6.88
C LEU A 61 -7.73 -1.13 -6.01
N VAL A 62 -8.40 -0.11 -6.55
CA VAL A 62 -9.41 0.65 -5.81
C VAL A 62 -10.61 -0.24 -5.45
N ASN A 63 -11.07 -1.06 -6.40
CA ASN A 63 -12.16 -1.99 -6.17
C ASN A 63 -11.77 -3.10 -5.19
N PHE A 64 -10.54 -3.59 -5.27
CA PHE A 64 -9.96 -4.57 -4.36
C PHE A 64 -9.92 -4.02 -2.93
N TYR A 65 -9.45 -2.78 -2.75
CA TYR A 65 -9.49 -2.10 -1.46
C TYR A 65 -10.92 -1.98 -0.91
N LYS A 66 -11.88 -1.56 -1.72
CA LYS A 66 -13.29 -1.46 -1.31
C LYS A 66 -13.86 -2.80 -0.87
N GLN A 67 -13.58 -3.88 -1.61
CA GLN A 67 -14.03 -5.22 -1.27
C GLN A 67 -13.41 -5.72 0.04
N ALA A 68 -12.09 -5.54 0.20
CA ALA A 68 -11.38 -5.87 1.42
C ALA A 68 -11.92 -5.08 2.63
N LYS A 69 -12.25 -3.79 2.43
CA LYS A 69 -12.82 -2.92 3.45
C LYS A 69 -14.23 -3.32 3.88
N ALA A 70 -15.11 -3.62 2.92
CA ALA A 70 -16.45 -4.14 3.24
C ALA A 70 -16.35 -5.41 4.10
N ARG A 71 -15.46 -6.34 3.71
CA ARG A 71 -15.16 -7.55 4.47
C ARG A 71 -14.65 -7.26 5.88
N PHE A 72 -13.76 -6.29 6.05
CA PHE A 72 -13.24 -5.87 7.34
C PHE A 72 -14.28 -5.28 8.29
N ASP A 73 -15.30 -4.64 7.73
CA ASP A 73 -16.39 -4.04 8.50
C ASP A 73 -17.49 -5.04 8.85
N GLU A 74 -17.68 -6.09 8.04
CA GLU A 74 -18.75 -7.08 8.20
C GLU A 74 -18.32 -8.36 8.94
N ASP A 75 -17.04 -8.74 8.88
CA ASP A 75 -16.52 -10.02 9.41
C ASP A 75 -15.47 -9.80 10.51
N GLU A 76 -15.85 -10.08 11.77
CA GLU A 76 -14.97 -9.97 12.94
C GLU A 76 -13.77 -10.92 12.89
N ALA A 77 -13.92 -12.11 12.29
CA ALA A 77 -12.83 -13.06 12.15
C ALA A 77 -11.79 -12.53 11.16
N PHE A 78 -12.25 -11.98 10.03
CA PHE A 78 -11.39 -11.32 9.06
C PHE A 78 -10.73 -10.05 9.63
N GLN A 79 -11.46 -9.26 10.42
CA GLN A 79 -10.89 -8.10 11.12
C GLN A 79 -9.75 -8.52 12.06
N THR A 80 -9.95 -9.60 12.82
CA THR A 80 -8.94 -10.15 13.72
C THR A 80 -7.73 -10.69 12.97
N ALA A 81 -7.94 -11.41 11.86
CA ALA A 81 -6.88 -11.89 10.99
C ALA A 81 -6.06 -10.74 10.40
N SER A 82 -6.73 -9.71 9.89
CA SER A 82 -6.10 -8.50 9.32
C SER A 82 -5.24 -7.75 10.34
N ARG A 83 -5.67 -7.67 11.60
CA ARG A 83 -4.87 -7.08 12.70
C ARG A 83 -3.63 -7.91 13.02
N LYS A 84 -3.72 -9.25 12.96
CA LYS A 84 -2.55 -10.12 13.12
C LYS A 84 -1.60 -9.99 11.93
N GLU A 85 -2.14 -9.87 10.73
CA GLU A 85 -1.36 -9.75 9.50
C GLU A 85 -0.52 -8.46 9.48
N VAL A 86 -1.04 -7.32 9.95
CA VAL A 86 -0.21 -6.10 10.05
C VAL A 86 0.91 -6.25 11.09
N VAL A 87 0.68 -6.96 12.20
CA VAL A 87 1.74 -7.23 13.18
C VAL A 87 2.81 -8.14 12.57
N ALA A 88 2.41 -9.17 11.80
CA ALA A 88 3.35 -10.03 11.09
C ALA A 88 4.18 -9.26 10.05
N LEU A 89 3.53 -8.37 9.28
CA LEU A 89 4.20 -7.48 8.32
C LEU A 89 5.24 -6.59 9.03
N GLN A 90 4.86 -5.96 10.15
CA GLN A 90 5.74 -5.09 10.93
C GLN A 90 6.90 -5.86 11.60
N ALA A 91 6.68 -7.14 11.94
CA ALA A 91 7.72 -8.03 12.44
C ALA A 91 8.67 -8.56 11.35
N GLY A 92 8.40 -8.24 10.07
CA GLY A 92 9.22 -8.66 8.95
C GLY A 92 8.98 -10.10 8.50
N ASP A 93 7.78 -10.66 8.73
CA ASP A 93 7.43 -11.98 8.21
C ASP A 93 7.60 -12.04 6.68
N ALA A 94 8.31 -13.04 6.19
CA ALA A 94 8.66 -13.15 4.78
C ALA A 94 7.42 -13.28 3.88
N THR A 95 6.38 -13.96 4.34
CA THR A 95 5.14 -14.16 3.59
C THR A 95 4.33 -12.86 3.53
N SER A 96 4.19 -12.18 4.67
CA SER A 96 3.52 -10.87 4.73
C SER A 96 4.25 -9.83 3.90
N LEU A 97 5.59 -9.77 4.00
CA LEU A 97 6.42 -8.88 3.17
C LEU A 97 6.29 -9.20 1.68
N SER A 98 6.21 -10.48 1.31
CA SER A 98 6.00 -10.86 -0.08
C SER A 98 4.66 -10.34 -0.60
N GLY A 99 3.59 -10.40 0.20
CA GLY A 99 2.28 -9.86 -0.14
C GLY A 99 2.21 -8.34 -0.20
N TRP A 100 3.03 -7.64 0.60
CA TRP A 100 3.14 -6.18 0.58
C TRP A 100 3.90 -5.64 -0.64
N LYS A 101 4.90 -6.39 -1.12
CA LYS A 101 5.76 -5.99 -2.25
C LYS A 101 5.10 -6.17 -3.61
N ILE A 102 4.02 -6.93 -3.70
CA ILE A 102 3.31 -7.16 -4.96
C ILE A 102 2.57 -5.89 -5.36
#